data_AF-A0AA43JKQ6-F1
#
_entry.id   AF-A0AA43JKQ6-F1
#
_cell.length_a   1.000
_cell.length_b   1.000
_cell.length_c   1.000
_cell.angle_alpha   90.00
_cell.angle_beta   90.00
_cell.angle_gamma   90.00
#
_symmetry.space_group_name_H-M   'P 1'
#
loop_
_entity.id
_entity.type
_entity.pdbx_description
1 polymer ?
#
loop_
_entity_poly.entity_id
_entity_poly.type
_entity_poly.pdbx_seq_one_letter_code
_entity_poly.pdbx_strand_id
1 'polypeptide(L)'
;MNQSYIFRLVVIVVISVMGAAEQLYAWGETTLAWPVQIPYEAPPTNQDVPDVSVPPNTNPLGPEELQRAEALLPLLEGKQEFWAMGEFVHLGESSVPVLVKALTMPSPRIRYNAIETLLMMKGVAGVPSLLATAKEPNEIPRVREHALRVAVRLDPAQAPEAIGAMAKDPNPSVRKGAVFEARYVRQKAIIPILIPMVSDDERFVALSALQSLWILTRHETEFHDWEASTKQDRAAWSSEWIEWWEDNKDVFEIPEPRRPRRSS
;
A
#
# COMPACT_ATOMS: atom_id res chain seq x y z
N MET A 1 -88.02 2.40 -14.96
CA MET A 1 -87.29 1.90 -16.14
C MET A 1 -86.34 3.00 -16.65
N ASN A 2 -85.04 2.71 -16.58
CA ASN A 2 -83.91 3.27 -17.34
C ASN A 2 -83.83 4.78 -17.66
N GLN A 3 -83.50 5.61 -16.66
CA GLN A 3 -82.75 6.87 -16.88
C GLN A 3 -81.82 7.27 -15.70
N SER A 4 -81.54 6.36 -14.76
CA SER A 4 -80.74 6.66 -13.55
C SER A 4 -79.23 6.40 -13.70
N TYR A 5 -78.78 5.88 -14.86
CA TYR A 5 -77.36 5.57 -15.11
C TYR A 5 -76.62 6.55 -16.04
N ILE A 6 -77.33 7.46 -16.71
CA ILE A 6 -76.72 8.43 -17.64
C ILE A 6 -76.25 9.70 -16.92
N PHE A 7 -76.85 10.05 -15.78
CA PHE A 7 -76.50 11.26 -15.03
C PHE A 7 -75.25 11.11 -14.12
N ARG A 8 -74.82 9.86 -13.84
CA ARG A 8 -73.62 9.58 -13.03
C ARG A 8 -72.32 9.44 -13.82
N LEU A 9 -72.37 9.51 -15.15
CA LEU A 9 -71.19 9.45 -16.03
C LEU A 9 -70.81 10.80 -16.67
N VAL A 10 -71.69 11.82 -16.61
CA VAL A 10 -71.40 13.16 -17.15
C VAL A 10 -70.67 14.07 -16.14
N VAL A 11 -70.73 13.78 -14.83
CA VAL A 11 -70.00 14.55 -13.81
C VAL A 11 -68.50 14.19 -13.75
N ILE A 12 -68.08 13.05 -14.32
CA ILE A 12 -66.67 12.62 -14.31
C ILE A 12 -65.87 13.08 -15.56
N VAL A 13 -66.54 13.54 -16.63
CA VAL A 13 -65.83 14.00 -17.86
C VAL A 13 -65.59 15.52 -17.89
N VAL A 14 -66.29 16.32 -17.07
CA VAL A 14 -66.06 17.78 -17.04
C VAL A 14 -64.88 18.19 -16.13
N ILE A 15 -64.40 17.30 -15.25
CA ILE A 15 -63.18 17.55 -14.44
C ILE A 15 -61.90 17.18 -15.21
N SER A 16 -62.01 16.50 -16.35
CA SER A 16 -60.85 16.03 -17.12
C SER A 16 -60.38 16.98 -18.24
N VAL A 17 -60.98 18.18 -18.38
CA VAL A 17 -60.63 19.13 -19.45
C VAL A 17 -60.24 20.54 -18.94
N MET A 18 -60.33 20.83 -17.64
CA MET A 18 -59.74 22.05 -17.05
C MET A 18 -58.39 21.80 -16.36
N GLY A 19 -57.72 20.68 -16.69
CA GLY A 19 -56.34 20.38 -16.27
C GLY A 19 -55.27 20.87 -17.26
N ALA A 20 -55.65 21.68 -18.24
CA ALA A 20 -54.74 22.22 -19.26
C ALA A 20 -54.99 23.71 -19.40
N ALA A 21 -54.19 24.49 -18.67
CA ALA A 21 -53.89 25.92 -18.84
C ALA A 21 -54.11 26.76 -17.57
N GLU A 22 -53.45 26.41 -16.48
CA GLU A 22 -52.95 27.45 -15.57
C GLU A 22 -51.46 27.22 -15.35
N GLN A 23 -50.68 28.01 -16.09
CA GLN A 23 -49.29 28.28 -15.78
C GLN A 23 -49.24 28.75 -14.32
N LEU A 24 -48.58 27.96 -13.47
CA LEU A 24 -48.23 28.37 -12.11
C LEU A 24 -47.22 29.52 -12.19
N TYR A 25 -47.73 30.74 -12.34
CA TYR A 25 -47.00 31.93 -11.95
C TYR A 25 -46.85 31.86 -10.44
N ALA A 26 -45.73 31.31 -9.98
CA ALA A 26 -45.28 31.51 -8.61
C ALA A 26 -45.00 33.00 -8.45
N TRP A 27 -45.94 33.71 -7.85
CA TRP A 27 -45.68 35.04 -7.30
C TRP A 27 -44.54 34.85 -6.31
N GLY A 28 -43.39 35.47 -6.61
CA GLY A 28 -42.27 35.47 -5.69
C GLY A 28 -42.70 36.17 -4.41
N GLU A 29 -43.09 35.40 -3.40
CA GLU A 29 -43.02 35.86 -2.02
C GLU A 29 -41.56 36.23 -1.80
N THR A 30 -41.28 37.53 -1.73
CA THR A 30 -40.03 38.07 -1.21
C THR A 30 -39.97 37.71 0.27
N THR A 31 -39.70 36.44 0.54
CA THR A 31 -39.21 36.00 1.84
C THR A 31 -37.89 36.74 2.04
N LEU A 32 -37.89 37.69 2.98
CA LEU A 32 -36.66 38.26 3.49
C LEU A 32 -35.86 37.10 4.10
N ALA A 33 -34.97 36.51 3.30
CA ALA A 33 -34.00 35.56 3.79
C ALA A 33 -32.93 36.37 4.53
N TRP A 34 -32.98 36.33 5.87
CA TRP A 34 -31.87 36.81 6.68
C TRP A 34 -30.83 35.70 6.72
N PRO A 35 -29.63 35.86 6.14
CA PRO A 35 -28.58 34.88 6.29
C PRO A 35 -28.10 34.92 7.74
N VAL A 36 -28.61 34.00 8.56
CA VAL A 36 -28.08 33.78 9.91
C VAL A 36 -26.81 32.94 9.74
N GLN A 37 -25.64 33.56 9.93
CA GLN A 37 -24.40 32.80 10.07
C GLN A 37 -24.44 32.07 11.42
N ILE A 38 -24.59 30.75 11.39
CA ILE A 38 -24.36 29.92 12.57
C ILE A 38 -22.83 29.84 12.73
N PRO A 39 -22.27 30.31 13.87
CA PRO A 39 -20.84 30.15 14.12
C PRO A 39 -20.50 28.67 14.06
N TYR A 40 -19.48 28.33 13.26
CA TYR A 40 -18.95 26.97 13.25
C TYR A 40 -18.32 26.70 14.62
N GLU A 41 -18.95 25.83 15.41
CA GLU A 41 -18.29 25.20 16.55
C GLU A 41 -17.51 23.99 16.03
N ALA A 42 -16.20 23.98 16.31
CA ALA A 42 -15.40 22.80 16.06
C ALA A 42 -16.01 21.62 16.83
N PRO A 43 -16.04 20.40 16.25
CA PRO A 43 -16.44 19.22 16.99
C PRO A 43 -15.62 19.18 18.29
N PRO A 44 -16.23 18.75 19.41
CA PRO A 44 -15.52 18.65 20.67
C PRO A 44 -14.24 17.85 20.40
N THR A 45 -13.10 18.44 20.78
CA THR A 45 -11.82 17.71 20.79
C THR A 45 -12.10 16.35 21.40
N ASN A 46 -11.80 15.28 20.65
CA ASN A 46 -11.93 13.91 21.14
C ASN A 46 -11.46 13.93 22.57
N GLN A 47 -12.34 13.55 23.51
CA GLN A 47 -11.88 13.30 24.87
C GLN A 47 -10.70 12.36 24.72
N ASP A 48 -9.63 12.59 25.49
CA ASP A 48 -8.54 11.63 25.63
C ASP A 48 -9.10 10.38 26.33
N VAL A 49 -10.03 9.68 25.67
CA VAL A 49 -10.23 8.26 25.91
C VAL A 49 -8.86 7.68 25.66
N PRO A 50 -8.24 7.05 26.67
CA PRO A 50 -7.00 6.32 26.45
C PRO A 50 -7.24 5.48 25.21
N ASP A 51 -6.32 5.50 24.25
CA ASP A 51 -6.36 4.56 23.14
C ASP A 51 -6.23 3.17 23.76
N VAL A 52 -7.36 2.58 24.17
CA VAL A 52 -7.43 1.24 24.76
C VAL A 52 -7.33 0.27 23.59
N SER A 53 -6.22 0.36 22.86
CA SER A 53 -5.71 -0.76 22.11
C SER A 53 -5.54 -1.87 23.15
N VAL A 54 -6.42 -2.87 23.08
CA VAL A 54 -6.25 -4.08 23.89
C VAL A 54 -4.84 -4.57 23.54
N PRO A 55 -3.93 -4.64 24.53
CA PRO A 55 -2.55 -4.98 24.23
C PRO A 55 -2.54 -6.36 23.56
N PRO A 56 -1.80 -6.52 22.43
CA PRO A 56 -1.79 -7.77 21.71
C PRO A 56 -1.38 -8.92 22.64
N ASN A 57 -2.03 -10.07 22.49
CA ASN A 57 -1.73 -11.23 23.33
C ASN A 57 -0.26 -11.64 23.12
N THR A 58 0.52 -11.65 24.19
CA THR A 58 1.94 -12.04 24.16
C THR A 58 2.17 -13.48 24.60
N ASN A 59 1.12 -14.18 25.05
CA ASN A 59 1.22 -15.57 25.44
C ASN A 59 1.26 -16.47 24.19
N PRO A 60 1.93 -17.64 24.29
CA PRO A 60 1.83 -18.67 23.27
C PRO A 60 0.37 -19.09 23.07
N LEU A 61 -0.03 -19.31 21.82
CA LEU A 61 -1.38 -19.77 21.51
C LEU A 61 -1.63 -21.16 22.12
N GLY A 62 -2.76 -21.30 22.81
CA GLY A 62 -3.25 -22.62 23.23
C GLY A 62 -3.68 -23.48 22.03
N PRO A 63 -3.88 -24.80 22.21
CA PRO A 63 -4.29 -25.69 21.12
C PRO A 63 -5.60 -25.28 20.45
N GLU A 64 -6.58 -24.80 21.22
CA GLU A 64 -7.84 -24.31 20.68
C GLU A 64 -7.69 -23.00 19.90
N GLU A 65 -6.87 -22.08 20.39
CA GLU A 65 -6.60 -20.81 19.71
C GLU A 65 -5.82 -21.02 18.42
N LEU A 66 -4.90 -21.99 18.41
CA LEU A 66 -4.19 -22.41 17.21
C LEU A 66 -5.17 -22.95 16.16
N GLN A 67 -6.10 -23.81 16.56
CA GLN A 67 -7.14 -24.34 15.67
C GLN A 67 -8.04 -23.22 15.13
N ARG A 68 -8.41 -22.25 15.98
CA ARG A 68 -9.18 -21.06 15.55
C ARG A 68 -8.39 -20.23 14.56
N ALA A 69 -7.11 -19.95 14.83
CA ALA A 69 -6.24 -19.19 13.93
C ALA A 69 -6.09 -19.88 12.56
N GLU A 70 -5.98 -21.21 12.53
CA GLU A 70 -5.94 -21.95 11.26
C GLU A 70 -7.26 -21.86 10.49
N ALA A 71 -8.40 -21.86 11.18
CA ALA A 71 -9.71 -21.68 10.56
C ALA A 71 -9.92 -20.28 9.95
N LEU A 72 -9.14 -19.27 10.38
CA LEU A 72 -9.18 -17.91 9.82
C LEU A 72 -8.44 -17.80 8.48
N LEU A 73 -7.49 -18.68 8.17
CA LEU A 73 -6.68 -18.61 6.95
C LEU A 73 -7.50 -18.52 5.66
N PRO A 74 -8.51 -19.38 5.40
CA PRO A 74 -9.36 -19.25 4.22
C PRO A 74 -10.27 -18.01 4.25
N LEU A 75 -10.48 -17.40 5.42
CA LEU A 75 -11.29 -16.19 5.58
C LEU A 75 -10.51 -14.92 5.30
N LEU A 76 -9.21 -14.99 5.04
CA LEU A 76 -8.39 -13.88 4.53
C LEU A 76 -8.77 -13.48 3.09
N GLU A 77 -9.84 -14.03 2.54
CA GLU A 77 -10.46 -13.56 1.31
C GLU A 77 -11.99 -13.51 1.43
N GLY A 78 -12.61 -12.77 0.51
CA GLY A 78 -14.07 -12.65 0.46
C GLY A 78 -14.62 -11.67 1.49
N LYS A 79 -15.86 -11.91 1.93
CA LYS A 79 -16.63 -10.93 2.73
C LYS A 79 -16.08 -10.71 4.14
N GLN A 80 -15.32 -11.66 4.67
CA GLN A 80 -14.84 -11.65 6.04
C GLN A 80 -13.34 -11.32 6.14
N GLU A 81 -12.70 -10.90 5.04
CA GLU A 81 -11.25 -10.68 5.00
C GLU A 81 -10.77 -9.70 6.08
N PHE A 82 -11.40 -8.54 6.22
CA PHE A 82 -10.99 -7.54 7.22
C PHE A 82 -11.21 -8.01 8.65
N TRP A 83 -12.24 -8.83 8.88
CA TRP A 83 -12.49 -9.42 10.19
C TRP A 83 -11.40 -10.44 10.54
N ALA A 84 -11.06 -11.35 9.61
CA ALA A 84 -9.99 -12.32 9.80
C ALA A 84 -8.63 -11.64 10.02
N MET A 85 -8.31 -10.61 9.23
CA MET A 85 -7.10 -9.80 9.42
C MET A 85 -7.07 -9.15 10.80
N GLY A 86 -8.18 -8.56 11.25
CA GLY A 86 -8.30 -7.94 12.57
C GLY A 86 -8.11 -8.94 13.71
N GLU A 87 -8.64 -10.15 13.57
CA GLU A 87 -8.49 -11.22 14.56
C GLU A 87 -7.03 -11.69 14.68
N PHE A 88 -6.32 -11.85 13.55
CA PHE A 88 -4.88 -12.11 13.57
C PHE A 88 -4.11 -10.98 14.28
N VAL A 89 -4.44 -9.72 14.02
CA VAL A 89 -3.83 -8.57 14.71
C VAL A 89 -4.09 -8.62 16.21
N HIS A 90 -5.28 -9.04 16.65
CA HIS A 90 -5.61 -9.22 18.06
C HIS A 90 -4.81 -10.36 18.71
N LEU A 91 -4.67 -11.50 18.02
CA LEU A 91 -3.85 -12.63 18.46
C LEU A 91 -2.35 -12.27 18.56
N GLY A 92 -1.89 -11.32 17.75
CA GLY A 92 -0.53 -10.76 17.83
C GLY A 92 0.57 -11.69 17.29
N GLU A 93 1.81 -11.43 17.71
CA GLU A 93 3.03 -12.10 17.22
C GLU A 93 2.96 -13.63 17.33
N SER A 94 2.31 -14.16 18.37
CA SER A 94 2.14 -15.60 18.58
C SER A 94 1.39 -16.31 17.44
N SER A 95 0.62 -15.57 16.64
CA SER A 95 -0.10 -16.10 15.48
C SER A 95 0.71 -16.09 14.17
N VAL A 96 1.88 -15.45 14.14
CA VAL A 96 2.73 -15.35 12.94
C VAL A 96 3.05 -16.72 12.32
N PRO A 97 3.41 -17.78 13.08
CA PRO A 97 3.66 -19.10 12.48
C PRO A 97 2.46 -19.70 11.76
N VAL A 98 1.23 -19.36 12.19
CA VAL A 98 -0.01 -19.78 11.52
C VAL A 98 -0.23 -18.94 10.28
N LEU A 99 -0.11 -17.62 10.39
CA LEU A 99 -0.32 -16.68 9.30
C LEU A 99 0.67 -16.87 8.14
N VAL A 100 1.92 -17.27 8.44
CA VAL A 100 2.92 -17.61 7.41
C VAL A 100 2.45 -18.75 6.49
N LYS A 101 1.59 -19.67 6.97
CA LYS A 101 1.01 -20.72 6.11
C LYS A 101 0.14 -20.14 4.99
N ALA A 102 -0.49 -18.99 5.21
CA ALA A 102 -1.28 -18.31 4.19
C ALA A 102 -0.45 -17.80 3.01
N LEU A 103 0.87 -17.60 3.19
CA LEU A 103 1.79 -17.15 2.13
C LEU A 103 1.97 -18.19 1.02
N THR A 104 1.58 -19.44 1.23
CA THR A 104 1.64 -20.51 0.22
C THR A 104 0.27 -21.02 -0.20
N MET A 105 -0.81 -20.36 0.23
CA MET A 105 -2.16 -20.76 -0.14
C MET A 105 -2.47 -20.43 -1.61
N PRO A 106 -3.37 -21.18 -2.28
CA PRO A 106 -3.61 -21.04 -3.72
C PRO A 106 -4.07 -19.64 -4.15
N SER A 107 -4.90 -18.99 -3.33
CA SER A 107 -5.45 -17.67 -3.65
C SER A 107 -4.42 -16.55 -3.48
N PRO A 108 -4.13 -15.76 -4.53
CA PRO A 108 -3.28 -14.59 -4.42
C PRO A 108 -3.81 -13.54 -3.45
N ARG A 109 -5.14 -13.47 -3.26
CA ARG A 109 -5.77 -12.51 -2.33
C ARG A 109 -5.45 -12.88 -0.88
N ILE A 110 -5.53 -14.17 -0.55
CA ILE A 110 -5.11 -14.68 0.76
C ILE A 110 -3.64 -14.35 1.02
N ARG A 111 -2.75 -14.64 0.05
CA ARG A 111 -1.31 -14.33 0.19
C ARG A 111 -1.07 -12.84 0.40
N TYR A 112 -1.73 -11.99 -0.39
CA TYR A 112 -1.62 -10.54 -0.26
C TYR A 112 -2.11 -10.05 1.11
N ASN A 113 -3.29 -10.49 1.55
CA ASN A 113 -3.85 -10.09 2.84
C ASN A 113 -3.02 -10.64 4.02
N ALA A 114 -2.41 -11.81 3.89
CA ALA A 114 -1.49 -12.32 4.90
C ALA A 114 -0.24 -11.44 5.05
N ILE A 115 0.34 -10.97 3.93
CA ILE A 115 1.48 -10.04 3.94
C ILE A 115 1.08 -8.70 4.59
N GLU A 116 -0.07 -8.12 4.23
CA GLU A 116 -0.57 -6.89 4.87
C GLU A 116 -0.83 -7.11 6.37
N THR A 117 -1.39 -8.25 6.75
CA THR A 117 -1.68 -8.56 8.16
C THR A 117 -0.40 -8.67 8.99
N LEU A 118 0.65 -9.30 8.44
CA LEU A 118 1.98 -9.33 9.06
C LEU A 118 2.54 -7.92 9.29
N LEU A 119 2.33 -7.00 8.35
CA LEU A 119 2.71 -5.59 8.53
C LEU A 119 1.90 -4.93 9.65
N MET A 120 0.58 -5.11 9.65
CA MET A 120 -0.34 -4.50 10.63
C MET A 120 0.00 -4.90 12.07
N MET A 121 0.31 -6.18 12.30
CA MET A 121 0.68 -6.69 13.62
C MET A 121 2.16 -6.45 14.00
N LYS A 122 2.97 -5.92 13.07
CA LYS A 122 4.43 -5.80 13.21
C LYS A 122 5.13 -7.16 13.42
N GLY A 123 4.69 -8.16 12.68
CA GLY A 123 5.09 -9.58 12.76
C GLY A 123 6.54 -9.86 12.30
N VAL A 124 7.54 -9.44 13.07
CA VAL A 124 8.96 -9.55 12.69
C VAL A 124 9.40 -11.00 12.50
N ALA A 125 8.82 -11.96 13.25
CA ALA A 125 9.12 -13.38 13.07
C ALA A 125 8.76 -13.92 11.68
N GLY A 126 7.91 -13.21 10.93
CA GLY A 126 7.50 -13.56 9.56
C GLY A 126 8.47 -13.10 8.47
N VAL A 127 9.46 -12.27 8.79
CA VAL A 127 10.41 -11.68 7.81
C VAL A 127 11.11 -12.74 6.96
N PRO A 128 11.66 -13.84 7.51
CA PRO A 128 12.29 -14.87 6.67
C PRO A 128 11.36 -15.47 5.62
N SER A 129 10.09 -15.70 5.98
CA SER A 129 9.08 -16.22 5.06
C SER A 129 8.66 -15.20 4.01
N LEU A 130 8.53 -13.92 4.38
CA LEU A 130 8.28 -12.83 3.44
C LEU A 130 9.42 -12.71 2.40
N LEU A 131 10.67 -12.81 2.85
CA LEU A 131 11.84 -12.79 1.96
C LEU A 131 11.87 -14.02 1.04
N ALA A 132 11.43 -15.19 1.51
CA ALA A 132 11.28 -16.38 0.67
C ALA A 132 10.20 -16.17 -0.41
N THR A 133 9.02 -15.65 -0.05
CA THR A 133 7.95 -15.30 -1.00
C THR A 133 8.42 -14.26 -2.02
N ALA A 134 9.20 -13.26 -1.60
CA ALA A 134 9.76 -12.25 -2.50
C ALA A 134 10.71 -12.87 -3.56
N LYS A 135 11.49 -13.88 -3.17
CA LYS A 135 12.43 -14.60 -4.05
C LYS A 135 11.78 -15.64 -4.95
N GLU A 136 10.55 -16.09 -4.68
CA GLU A 136 9.90 -17.19 -5.41
C GLU A 136 9.65 -16.81 -6.89
N PRO A 137 10.32 -17.45 -7.86
CA PRO A 137 10.21 -17.07 -9.28
C PRO A 137 8.81 -17.29 -9.87
N ASN A 138 8.06 -18.28 -9.37
CA ASN A 138 6.73 -18.61 -9.87
C ASN A 138 5.61 -17.79 -9.22
N GLU A 139 5.94 -16.95 -8.24
CA GLU A 139 4.98 -16.08 -7.57
C GLU A 139 4.64 -14.86 -8.44
N ILE A 140 3.42 -14.37 -8.29
CA ILE A 140 2.91 -13.21 -9.00
C ILE A 140 3.75 -11.98 -8.62
N PRO A 141 4.24 -11.19 -9.60
CA PRO A 141 5.11 -10.03 -9.34
C PRO A 141 4.60 -9.07 -8.25
N ARG A 142 3.28 -8.81 -8.23
CA ARG A 142 2.65 -7.93 -7.24
C ARG A 142 2.75 -8.48 -5.81
N VAL A 143 2.64 -9.79 -5.63
CA VAL A 143 2.77 -10.45 -4.30
C VAL A 143 4.24 -10.40 -3.86
N ARG A 144 5.17 -10.66 -4.79
CA ARG A 144 6.63 -10.62 -4.51
C ARG A 144 7.11 -9.23 -4.10
N GLU A 145 6.72 -8.20 -4.85
CA GLU A 145 7.01 -6.80 -4.52
C GLU A 145 6.43 -6.43 -3.15
N HIS A 146 5.19 -6.85 -2.89
CA HIS A 146 4.54 -6.58 -1.62
C HIS A 146 5.25 -7.26 -0.44
N ALA A 147 5.64 -8.53 -0.59
CA ALA A 147 6.38 -9.28 0.40
C ALA A 147 7.73 -8.62 0.72
N LEU A 148 8.47 -8.20 -0.31
CA LEU A 148 9.74 -7.49 -0.12
C LEU A 148 9.53 -6.17 0.63
N ARG A 149 8.56 -5.35 0.21
CA ARG A 149 8.24 -4.08 0.86
C ARG A 149 7.92 -4.26 2.35
N VAL A 150 7.12 -5.27 2.69
CA VAL A 150 6.79 -5.54 4.09
C VAL A 150 8.00 -6.05 4.86
N ALA A 151 8.79 -6.97 4.27
CA ALA A 151 10.01 -7.44 4.90
C ALA A 151 10.99 -6.29 5.20
N VAL A 152 11.19 -5.37 4.26
CA VAL A 152 12.06 -4.19 4.44
C VAL A 152 11.53 -3.23 5.50
N ARG A 153 10.21 -3.07 5.61
CA ARG A 153 9.59 -2.24 6.66
C ARG A 153 9.70 -2.85 8.05
N LEU A 154 9.59 -4.16 8.16
CA LEU A 154 9.65 -4.88 9.44
C LEU A 154 11.10 -5.03 9.91
N ASP A 155 11.98 -5.49 9.02
CA ASP A 155 13.40 -5.64 9.30
C ASP A 155 14.25 -5.48 8.02
N PRO A 156 14.73 -4.25 7.73
CA PRO A 156 15.58 -3.99 6.58
C PRO A 156 16.95 -4.70 6.69
N ALA A 157 17.35 -5.17 7.87
CA ALA A 157 18.65 -5.83 8.05
C ALA A 157 18.75 -7.16 7.27
N GLN A 158 17.63 -7.86 7.06
CA GLN A 158 17.60 -9.17 6.41
C GLN A 158 17.38 -9.12 4.89
N ALA A 159 17.03 -7.96 4.34
CA ALA A 159 16.62 -7.82 2.94
C ALA A 159 17.71 -7.89 1.85
N PRO A 160 19.02 -7.61 2.07
CA PRO A 160 19.99 -7.49 0.98
C PRO A 160 20.08 -8.70 0.04
N GLU A 161 20.03 -9.91 0.58
CA GLU A 161 20.08 -11.13 -0.22
C GLU A 161 18.87 -11.25 -1.16
N ALA A 162 17.66 -10.97 -0.65
CA ALA A 162 16.44 -11.01 -1.44
C ALA A 162 16.40 -9.91 -2.51
N ILE A 163 16.85 -8.69 -2.17
CA ILE A 163 17.00 -7.59 -3.13
C ILE A 163 17.96 -7.99 -4.24
N GLY A 164 19.12 -8.57 -3.90
CA GLY A 164 20.10 -9.02 -4.89
C GLY A 164 19.58 -10.12 -5.82
N ALA A 165 18.72 -11.02 -5.31
CA ALA A 165 18.06 -12.04 -6.12
C ALA A 165 17.00 -11.42 -7.06
N MET A 166 16.12 -10.57 -6.53
CA MET A 166 15.05 -9.92 -7.32
C MET A 166 15.57 -8.90 -8.33
N ALA A 167 16.73 -8.27 -8.07
CA ALA A 167 17.40 -7.38 -9.03
C ALA A 167 17.85 -8.11 -10.30
N LYS A 168 17.98 -9.44 -10.26
CA LYS A 168 18.35 -10.28 -11.42
C LYS A 168 17.13 -10.93 -12.11
N ASP A 169 15.92 -10.57 -11.70
CA ASP A 169 14.70 -11.19 -12.20
C ASP A 169 14.43 -10.85 -13.68
N PRO A 170 13.95 -11.81 -14.50
CA PRO A 170 13.59 -11.51 -15.88
C PRO A 170 12.47 -10.45 -16.00
N ASN A 171 11.59 -10.34 -14.99
CA ASN A 171 10.50 -9.39 -15.00
C ASN A 171 10.96 -7.98 -14.56
N PRO A 172 10.87 -6.95 -15.41
CA PRO A 172 11.28 -5.59 -15.06
C PRO A 172 10.53 -4.99 -13.88
N SER A 173 9.25 -5.36 -13.68
CA SER A 173 8.46 -4.89 -12.52
C SER A 173 9.03 -5.39 -11.20
N VAL A 174 9.54 -6.63 -11.18
CA VAL A 174 10.18 -7.22 -10.00
C VAL A 174 11.53 -6.54 -9.73
N ARG A 175 12.35 -6.36 -10.77
CA ARG A 175 13.63 -5.63 -10.65
C ARG A 175 13.43 -4.21 -10.12
N LYS A 176 12.43 -3.49 -10.65
CA LYS A 176 12.06 -2.15 -10.18
C LYS A 176 11.68 -2.16 -8.71
N GLY A 177 10.84 -3.11 -8.28
CA GLY A 177 10.45 -3.28 -6.88
C GLY A 177 11.66 -3.50 -5.96
N ALA A 178 12.58 -4.37 -6.37
CA ALA A 178 13.81 -4.64 -5.63
C ALA A 178 14.66 -3.39 -5.44
N VAL A 179 14.92 -2.69 -6.54
CA VAL A 179 15.71 -1.46 -6.57
C VAL A 179 15.05 -0.36 -5.74
N PHE A 180 13.73 -0.21 -5.85
CA PHE A 180 12.98 0.80 -5.11
C PHE A 180 13.01 0.56 -3.59
N GLU A 181 12.83 -0.67 -3.15
CA GLU A 181 12.84 -0.99 -1.72
C GLU A 181 14.26 -0.92 -1.12
N ALA A 182 15.30 -1.13 -1.94
CA ALA A 182 16.69 -1.06 -1.52
C ALA A 182 17.09 0.30 -0.92
N ARG A 183 16.44 1.40 -1.31
CA ARG A 183 16.71 2.75 -0.74
C ARG A 183 16.37 2.88 0.75
N TYR A 184 15.56 1.98 1.28
CA TYR A 184 15.19 1.92 2.70
C TYR A 184 16.14 1.01 3.50
N VAL A 185 17.01 0.25 2.83
CA VAL A 185 17.98 -0.64 3.46
C VAL A 185 19.31 0.09 3.64
N ARG A 186 19.59 0.49 4.88
CA ARG A 186 20.79 1.26 5.24
C ARG A 186 22.00 0.33 5.48
N GLN A 187 22.24 -0.57 4.53
CA GLN A 187 23.37 -1.47 4.56
C GLN A 187 24.27 -1.26 3.36
N LYS A 188 25.57 -1.16 3.63
CA LYS A 188 26.62 -0.95 2.63
C LYS A 188 26.60 -1.99 1.50
N ALA A 189 26.17 -3.23 1.81
CA ALA A 189 26.03 -4.32 0.85
C ALA A 189 25.02 -4.05 -0.29
N ILE A 190 24.11 -3.08 -0.12
CA ILE A 190 23.13 -2.70 -1.15
C ILE A 190 23.76 -1.91 -2.30
N ILE A 191 24.82 -1.14 -2.02
CA ILE A 191 25.46 -0.28 -3.03
C ILE A 191 25.95 -1.10 -4.25
N PRO A 192 26.76 -2.16 -4.10
CA PRO A 192 27.19 -2.96 -5.25
C PRO A 192 26.04 -3.72 -5.93
N ILE A 193 24.89 -3.91 -5.27
CA ILE A 193 23.69 -4.47 -5.91
C ILE A 193 23.02 -3.44 -6.84
N LEU A 194 23.01 -2.17 -6.45
CA LEU A 194 22.35 -1.09 -7.19
C LEU A 194 23.17 -0.55 -8.37
N ILE A 195 24.50 -0.50 -8.26
CA ILE A 195 25.40 0.02 -9.32
C ILE A 195 25.10 -0.59 -10.71
N PRO A 196 25.07 -1.94 -10.89
CA PRO A 196 24.79 -2.50 -12.21
C PRO A 196 23.39 -2.17 -12.73
N MET A 197 22.43 -1.92 -11.83
CA MET A 197 21.05 -1.61 -12.18
C MET A 197 20.89 -0.23 -12.84
N VAL A 198 21.86 0.68 -12.70
CA VAL A 198 21.87 1.98 -13.41
C VAL A 198 21.91 1.79 -14.93
N SER A 199 22.47 0.67 -15.39
CA SER A 199 22.54 0.29 -16.80
C SER A 199 21.47 -0.71 -17.24
N ASP A 200 20.39 -0.88 -16.46
CA ASP A 200 19.31 -1.82 -16.78
C ASP A 200 18.66 -1.50 -18.15
N ASP A 201 18.23 -2.57 -18.83
CA ASP A 201 17.51 -2.51 -20.10
C ASP A 201 16.23 -1.69 -19.98
N GLU A 202 15.52 -1.86 -18.89
CA GLU A 202 14.30 -1.13 -18.59
C GLU A 202 14.66 0.23 -17.97
N ARG A 203 14.29 1.30 -18.68
CA ARG A 203 14.60 2.68 -18.29
C ARG A 203 14.10 3.00 -16.88
N PHE A 204 12.90 2.55 -16.50
CA PHE A 204 12.37 2.84 -15.17
C PHE A 204 13.13 2.14 -14.04
N VAL A 205 13.74 0.98 -14.31
CA VAL A 205 14.61 0.29 -13.34
C VAL A 205 15.90 1.09 -13.17
N ALA A 206 16.52 1.49 -14.28
CA ALA A 206 17.74 2.31 -14.27
C ALA A 206 17.59 3.63 -13.51
N LEU A 207 16.53 4.39 -13.78
CA LEU A 207 16.27 5.64 -13.06
C LEU A 207 15.99 5.42 -11.58
N SER A 208 15.27 4.34 -11.24
CA SER A 208 15.02 3.99 -9.83
C SER A 208 16.32 3.61 -9.11
N ALA A 209 17.28 2.98 -9.82
CA ALA A 209 18.57 2.61 -9.26
C ALA A 209 19.43 3.82 -8.96
N LEU A 210 19.52 4.74 -9.92
CA LEU A 210 20.21 6.01 -9.74
C LEU A 210 19.64 6.81 -8.57
N GLN A 211 18.31 6.95 -8.51
CA GLN A 211 17.64 7.63 -7.39
C GLN A 211 17.94 6.96 -6.04
N SER A 212 17.93 5.62 -6.01
CA SER A 212 18.20 4.86 -4.79
C SER A 212 19.65 5.01 -4.35
N LEU A 213 20.61 4.96 -5.29
CA LEU A 213 22.02 5.26 -5.04
C LEU A 213 22.20 6.68 -4.50
N TRP A 214 21.60 7.69 -5.11
CA TRP A 214 21.68 9.07 -4.62
C TRP A 214 21.10 9.22 -3.20
N ILE A 215 19.96 8.59 -2.90
CA ILE A 215 19.36 8.60 -1.55
C ILE A 215 20.30 8.00 -0.50
N LEU A 216 20.96 6.89 -0.85
CA LEU A 216 21.84 6.15 0.06
C LEU A 216 23.23 6.77 0.19
N THR A 217 23.78 7.34 -0.89
CA THR A 217 25.18 7.78 -0.93
C THR A 217 25.34 9.28 -0.82
N ARG A 218 24.34 10.06 -1.24
CA ARG A 218 24.47 11.52 -1.48
C ARG A 218 25.62 11.88 -2.42
N HIS A 219 26.10 10.90 -3.19
CA HIS A 219 27.07 11.12 -4.24
C HIS A 219 26.34 11.63 -5.49
N GLU A 220 26.93 12.63 -6.12
CA GLU A 220 26.48 13.20 -7.38
C GLU A 220 27.58 12.92 -8.42
N THR A 221 27.19 12.30 -9.52
CA THR A 221 28.01 12.09 -10.71
C THR A 221 27.97 13.33 -11.60
N GLU A 222 28.65 13.28 -12.75
CA GLU A 222 28.49 14.32 -13.76
C GLU A 222 27.01 14.44 -14.20
N PHE A 223 26.64 15.65 -14.63
CA PHE A 223 25.28 15.92 -15.09
C PHE A 223 25.05 15.21 -16.43
N HIS A 224 24.24 14.16 -16.39
CA HIS A 224 23.82 13.41 -17.58
C HIS A 224 22.30 13.53 -17.79
N ASP A 225 21.87 13.57 -19.04
CA ASP A 225 20.45 13.49 -19.38
C ASP A 225 19.96 12.04 -19.30
N TRP A 226 19.72 11.58 -18.07
CA TRP A 226 19.20 10.24 -17.78
C TRP A 226 17.81 10.01 -18.38
N GLU A 227 17.03 11.06 -18.60
CA GLU A 227 15.70 10.95 -19.18
C GLU A 227 15.74 10.67 -20.69
N ALA A 228 16.64 11.30 -21.44
CA ALA A 228 16.82 11.03 -22.86
C ALA A 228 17.78 9.85 -23.17
N SER A 229 18.44 9.30 -22.15
CA SER A 229 19.52 8.31 -22.30
C SER A 229 19.14 7.00 -23.00
N THR A 230 20.06 6.49 -23.82
CA THR A 230 20.05 5.12 -24.32
C THR A 230 20.69 4.15 -23.32
N LYS A 231 20.55 2.84 -23.54
CA LYS A 231 21.25 1.83 -22.73
C LYS A 231 22.78 1.99 -22.78
N GLN A 232 23.32 2.32 -23.95
CA GLN A 232 24.78 2.48 -24.12
C GLN A 232 25.29 3.67 -23.33
N ASP A 233 24.55 4.78 -23.34
CA ASP A 233 24.89 5.97 -22.55
C ASP A 233 24.91 5.64 -21.06
N ARG A 234 23.85 4.99 -20.55
CA ARG A 234 23.77 4.59 -19.13
C ARG A 234 24.86 3.59 -18.72
N ALA A 235 25.29 2.73 -19.64
CA ALA A 235 26.39 1.79 -19.40
C ALA A 235 27.76 2.50 -19.38
N ALA A 236 27.94 3.58 -20.16
CA ALA A 236 29.14 4.38 -20.08
C ALA A 236 29.20 5.11 -18.73
N TRP A 237 28.11 5.79 -18.34
CA TRP A 237 28.02 6.58 -17.12
C TRP A 237 28.00 5.73 -15.84
N SER A 238 27.63 4.44 -15.90
CA SER A 238 27.72 3.56 -14.73
C SER A 238 29.16 3.31 -14.29
N SER A 239 30.15 3.53 -15.16
CA SER A 239 31.58 3.44 -14.82
C SER A 239 31.96 4.44 -13.72
N GLU A 240 31.38 5.64 -13.72
CA GLU A 240 31.62 6.65 -12.67
C GLU A 240 31.20 6.12 -11.29
N TRP A 241 30.06 5.43 -11.21
CA TRP A 241 29.60 4.79 -9.97
C TRP A 241 30.47 3.62 -9.55
N ILE A 242 31.01 2.84 -10.50
CA ILE A 242 31.92 1.73 -10.24
C ILE A 242 33.24 2.26 -9.69
N GLU A 243 33.85 3.23 -10.35
CA GLU A 243 35.11 3.87 -9.94
C GLU A 243 34.96 4.51 -8.56
N TRP A 244 33.92 5.33 -8.37
CA TRP A 244 33.62 5.92 -7.08
C TRP A 244 33.47 4.85 -5.99
N TRP A 245 32.75 3.77 -6.26
CA TRP A 245 32.57 2.71 -5.27
C TRP A 245 33.87 2.01 -4.93
N GLU A 246 34.69 1.65 -5.92
CA GLU A 246 35.97 0.99 -5.69
C GLU A 246 36.93 1.86 -4.84
N ASP A 247 36.93 3.18 -5.08
CA ASP A 247 37.76 4.12 -4.32
C ASP A 247 37.26 4.36 -2.88
N ASN A 248 35.95 4.22 -2.65
CA ASN A 248 35.31 4.59 -1.39
C ASN A 248 34.83 3.41 -0.55
N LYS A 249 34.80 2.17 -1.08
CA LYS A 249 34.17 1.00 -0.42
C LYS A 249 34.79 0.61 0.91
N ASP A 250 35.97 1.07 1.28
CA ASP A 250 36.55 0.75 2.60
C ASP A 250 36.15 1.78 3.66
N VAL A 251 36.03 3.05 3.27
CA VAL A 251 35.78 4.19 4.18
C VAL A 251 34.31 4.63 4.18
N PHE A 252 33.57 4.36 3.11
CA PHE A 252 32.21 4.86 2.94
C PHE A 252 31.25 4.28 3.99
N GLU A 253 30.50 5.19 4.62
CA GLU A 253 29.37 4.90 5.50
C GLU A 253 28.13 5.62 4.97
N ILE A 254 26.97 4.96 5.09
CA ILE A 254 25.71 5.51 4.61
C ILE A 254 25.31 6.70 5.51
N PRO A 255 25.15 7.92 4.96
CA PRO A 255 24.77 9.08 5.75
C PRO A 255 23.41 8.90 6.42
N GLU A 256 23.27 9.34 7.67
CA GLU A 256 22.00 9.33 8.40
C GLU A 256 20.88 10.11 7.69
N PRO A 257 19.60 9.70 7.82
CA PRO A 257 18.49 10.44 7.22
C PRO A 257 18.43 11.88 7.74
N ARG A 258 18.12 12.84 6.86
CA ARG A 258 17.86 14.22 7.29
C ARG A 258 16.65 14.23 8.23
N ARG A 259 16.86 14.58 9.50
CA ARG A 259 15.75 14.79 10.45
C ARG A 259 14.95 16.01 10.00
N PRO A 260 13.61 15.92 9.86
CA PRO A 260 12.81 17.09 9.58
C PRO A 260 13.01 18.11 10.71
N ARG A 261 13.24 19.38 10.36
CA ARG A 261 13.28 20.48 11.34
C ARG A 261 11.94 20.46 12.07
N ARG A 262 11.94 20.12 13.36
CA ARG A 262 10.78 20.37 14.22
C ARG A 262 10.56 21.88 14.21
N SER A 263 9.44 22.32 13.64
CA SER A 263 8.93 23.67 13.90
C SER A 263 8.58 23.72 15.39
N SER A 264 9.43 24.37 16.17
CA SER A 264 9.15 24.80 17.54
C SER A 264 8.05 25.86 17.55
#